data_AF-A0A3B9UBQ3-F1
#
_entry.id   AF-A0A3B9UBQ3-F1
#
_cell.length_a   1.000
_cell.length_b   1.000
_cell.length_c   1.000
_cell.angle_alpha   90.00
_cell.angle_beta   90.00
_cell.angle_gamma   90.00
#
_symmetry.space_group_name_H-M   'P 1'
#
loop_
_entity.id
_entity.type
_entity.pdbx_description
1 polymer ?
#
loop_
_entity_poly.entity_id
_entity_poly.type
_entity_poly.pdbx_seq_one_letter_code
_entity_poly.pdbx_strand_id
1 'polypeptide(L)'
;MDMTDNDDRLIAQFMTEHKPQVVDMGFTRRVMRHLPQRTDRLNRYWTLFCFAVGALAVAMMGSLPRLGSLLTGIMGDLVGAVAVNDCVRPSTLLTVVVAITAISIITISRTPVHHRR
;
A
#
# COMPACT_ATOMS: atom_id res chain seq x y z
N MET A 1 -26.43 44.39 -34.35
CA MET A 1 -25.05 44.24 -33.88
C MET A 1 -25.04 44.70 -32.44
N ASP A 2 -24.64 43.80 -31.57
CA ASP A 2 -24.75 43.87 -30.10
C ASP A 2 -23.62 44.75 -29.53
N MET A 3 -23.88 45.42 -28.40
CA MET A 3 -22.96 46.38 -27.76
C MET A 3 -21.66 45.70 -27.29
N THR A 4 -21.74 44.41 -26.97
CA THR A 4 -20.65 43.53 -26.57
C THR A 4 -19.59 43.32 -27.65
N ASP A 5 -19.98 43.17 -28.92
CA ASP A 5 -19.04 42.94 -30.03
C ASP A 5 -18.09 44.14 -30.25
N ASN A 6 -18.55 45.35 -29.94
CA ASN A 6 -17.73 46.56 -30.12
C ASN A 6 -16.72 46.73 -28.97
N ASP A 7 -17.12 46.43 -27.74
CA ASP A 7 -16.25 46.48 -26.56
C ASP A 7 -15.15 45.41 -26.65
N ASP A 8 -15.49 44.20 -27.11
CA ASP A 8 -14.51 43.12 -27.33
C ASP A 8 -13.46 43.51 -28.38
N ARG A 9 -13.88 44.24 -29.43
CA ARG A 9 -12.95 44.76 -30.45
C ARG A 9 -12.07 45.87 -29.92
N LEU A 10 -12.58 46.78 -29.09
CA LEU A 10 -11.76 47.82 -28.45
C LEU A 10 -10.74 47.20 -27.49
N ILE A 11 -11.15 46.24 -26.67
CA ILE A 11 -10.25 45.55 -25.75
C ILE A 11 -9.17 44.79 -26.53
N ALA A 12 -9.55 44.05 -27.58
CA ALA A 12 -8.59 43.34 -28.42
C ALA A 12 -7.59 44.30 -29.08
N GLN A 13 -8.05 45.43 -29.60
CA GLN A 13 -7.17 46.44 -30.19
C GLN A 13 -6.26 47.08 -29.16
N PHE A 14 -6.77 47.41 -27.97
CA PHE A 14 -5.97 47.98 -26.88
C PHE A 14 -4.90 47.00 -26.36
N MET A 15 -5.24 45.71 -26.25
CA MET A 15 -4.29 44.66 -25.88
C MET A 15 -3.27 44.35 -26.98
N THR A 16 -3.56 44.69 -28.24
CA THR A 16 -2.63 44.49 -29.36
C THR A 16 -1.70 45.69 -29.54
N GLU A 17 -2.23 46.91 -29.39
CA GLU A 17 -1.51 48.18 -29.44
C GLU A 17 -0.60 48.37 -28.21
N HIS A 18 -1.05 47.96 -27.02
CA HIS A 18 -0.34 48.04 -25.75
C HIS A 18 0.00 46.66 -25.17
N LYS A 19 0.46 45.72 -25.99
CA LYS A 19 1.11 44.49 -25.49
C LYS A 19 2.59 44.80 -25.28
N PRO A 20 3.04 45.22 -24.07
CA PRO A 20 4.46 45.12 -23.77
C PRO A 20 4.85 43.67 -24.03
N GLN A 21 5.90 43.46 -24.83
CA GLN A 21 6.55 42.16 -24.93
C GLN A 21 7.08 41.82 -23.54
N VAL A 22 6.22 41.26 -22.69
CA VAL A 22 6.62 40.62 -21.46
C VAL A 22 7.25 39.32 -21.90
N VAL A 23 8.53 39.40 -22.31
CA VAL A 23 9.43 38.24 -22.28
C VAL A 23 9.25 37.66 -20.90
N ASP A 24 8.76 36.43 -20.79
CA ASP A 24 8.52 35.77 -19.52
C ASP A 24 9.87 35.67 -18.81
N MET A 25 10.22 36.70 -18.02
CA MET A 25 11.51 36.90 -17.35
C MET A 25 11.65 35.88 -16.22
N GLY A 26 11.44 34.60 -16.51
CA GLY A 26 11.31 33.54 -15.51
C GLY A 26 10.20 33.81 -14.49
N PHE A 27 9.11 34.50 -14.85
CA PHE A 27 7.96 34.68 -13.95
C PHE A 27 7.31 33.32 -13.72
N THR A 28 7.03 32.57 -14.78
CA THR A 28 6.58 31.16 -14.69
C THR A 28 7.52 30.31 -13.83
N ARG A 29 8.84 30.50 -13.98
CA ARG A 29 9.84 29.76 -13.20
C ARG A 29 9.89 30.17 -11.72
N ARG A 30 9.66 31.45 -11.42
CA ARG A 30 9.56 31.97 -10.06
C ARG A 30 8.25 31.56 -9.39
N VAL A 31 7.13 31.57 -10.11
CA VAL A 31 5.82 31.14 -9.58
C VAL A 31 5.81 29.63 -9.31
N MET A 32 6.29 28.81 -10.23
CA MET A 32 6.38 27.36 -10.01
C MET A 32 7.34 26.98 -8.88
N ARG A 33 8.40 27.77 -8.67
CA ARG A 33 9.35 27.54 -7.56
C ARG A 33 8.85 28.09 -6.21
N HIS A 34 7.77 28.88 -6.21
CA HIS A 34 7.02 29.28 -5.03
C HIS A 34 5.91 28.28 -4.66
N LEU A 35 5.78 27.12 -5.35
CA LEU A 35 5.03 26.02 -4.74
C LEU A 35 5.77 25.61 -3.46
N PRO A 36 5.10 25.71 -2.29
CA PRO A 36 5.78 25.71 -1.00
C PRO A 36 6.34 24.33 -0.68
N GLN A 37 7.61 24.09 -1.04
CA GLN A 37 8.40 22.95 -0.58
C GLN A 37 8.53 22.90 0.96
N ARG A 38 8.19 24.00 1.66
CA ARG A 38 8.12 24.06 3.12
C ARG A 38 6.93 23.29 3.70
N THR A 39 5.82 23.18 2.97
CA THR A 39 4.63 22.43 3.41
C THR A 39 4.93 20.94 3.47
N ASP A 40 5.81 20.41 2.62
CA ASP A 40 6.16 18.99 2.62
C ASP A 40 6.83 18.55 3.93
N ARG A 41 7.66 19.41 4.54
CA ARG A 41 8.32 19.09 5.81
C ARG A 41 7.31 19.10 6.95
N LEU A 42 6.45 20.11 7.02
CA LEU A 42 5.39 20.21 8.01
C LEU A 42 4.37 19.06 7.88
N ASN A 43 3.98 18.72 6.66
CA ASN A 43 3.11 17.58 6.39
C ASN A 43 3.78 16.26 6.78
N ARG A 44 5.09 16.12 6.57
CA ARG A 44 5.85 14.95 7.00
C ARG A 44 5.96 14.83 8.52
N TYR A 45 6.17 15.94 9.23
CA TYR A 45 6.14 15.93 10.70
C TYR A 45 4.73 15.66 11.22
N TRP A 46 3.71 16.21 10.58
CA TRP A 46 2.32 16.01 10.95
C TRP A 46 1.87 14.56 10.76
N THR A 47 2.22 13.95 9.63
CA THR A 47 1.95 12.53 9.38
C THR A 47 2.71 11.62 10.36
N LEU A 48 3.96 11.94 10.69
CA LEU A 48 4.71 11.22 11.73
C LEU A 48 4.05 11.34 13.10
N PHE A 49 3.56 12.54 13.43
CA PHE A 49 2.86 12.81 14.68
C PHE A 49 1.55 12.03 14.77
N CYS A 50 0.72 12.07 13.72
CA CYS A 50 -0.50 11.27 13.65
C CYS A 50 -0.21 9.76 13.76
N PHE A 51 0.85 9.28 13.10
CA PHE A 51 1.26 7.88 13.19
C PHE A 51 1.69 7.49 14.61
N ALA A 52 2.49 8.35 15.27
CA ALA A 52 2.93 8.13 16.64
C ALA A 52 1.75 8.10 17.63
N VAL A 53 0.78 9.01 17.48
CA VAL A 53 -0.45 9.03 18.29
C VAL A 53 -1.28 7.76 18.05
N GLY A 54 -1.44 7.33 16.80
CA GLY A 54 -2.12 6.08 16.45
C GLY A 54 -1.43 4.86 17.06
N ALA A 55 -0.11 4.76 16.95
CA ALA A 55 0.68 3.68 17.55
C ALA A 55 0.57 3.67 19.09
N LEU A 56 0.58 4.84 19.74
CA LEU A 56 0.39 4.96 21.18
C LEU A 56 -1.02 4.54 21.61
N ALA A 57 -2.06 4.90 20.87
CA ALA A 57 -3.43 4.48 21.13
C ALA A 57 -3.58 2.94 21.02
N VAL A 58 -2.96 2.34 19.99
CA VAL A 58 -2.89 0.89 19.79
C VAL A 58 -2.15 0.20 20.94
N ALA A 59 -1.07 0.79 21.43
CA ALA A 59 -0.31 0.30 22.58
C ALA A 59 -1.10 0.38 23.89
N MET A 60 -1.80 1.50 24.14
CA MET A 60 -2.67 1.68 25.31
C MET A 60 -3.85 0.70 25.30
N MET A 61 -4.36 0.35 24.12
CA MET A 61 -5.43 -0.64 23.97
C MET A 61 -4.94 -2.09 24.13
N GLY A 62 -3.64 -2.30 24.40
CA GLY A 62 -3.07 -3.62 24.71
C GLY A 62 -3.12 -4.61 23.53
N SER A 63 -3.25 -4.10 22.30
CA SER A 63 -3.44 -4.93 21.11
C SER A 63 -2.13 -5.57 20.60
N LEU A 64 -1.00 -4.87 20.76
CA LEU A 64 0.35 -5.36 20.43
C LEU A 64 0.73 -6.67 21.16
N PRO A 65 0.61 -6.77 22.50
CA PRO A 65 0.95 -8.00 23.21
C PRO A 65 -0.01 -9.16 22.91
N ARG A 66 -1.30 -8.88 22.61
CA ARG A 66 -2.24 -9.92 22.16
C ARG A 66 -1.79 -10.57 20.85
N LEU A 67 -1.34 -9.77 19.89
CA LEU A 67 -0.90 -10.27 18.59
C LEU A 67 0.40 -11.08 18.71
N GLY A 68 1.34 -10.61 19.54
CA GLY A 68 2.56 -11.35 19.87
C GLY A 68 2.25 -12.69 20.55
N SER A 69 1.34 -12.69 21.53
CA SER A 69 0.97 -13.90 22.27
C SER A 69 0.33 -14.99 21.40
N LEU A 70 -0.48 -14.59 20.40
CA LEU A 70 -1.07 -15.52 19.44
C LEU A 70 -0.01 -16.11 18.51
N LEU A 71 0.94 -15.31 18.03
CA LEU A 71 2.05 -15.79 17.21
C LEU A 71 2.94 -16.77 17.96
N THR A 72 3.32 -16.45 19.20
CA THR A 72 4.10 -17.37 20.04
C THR A 72 3.30 -18.60 20.44
N GLY A 73 1.97 -18.49 20.58
CA GLY A 73 1.09 -19.63 20.84
C GLY A 73 1.04 -20.59 19.66
N ILE A 74 0.81 -20.08 18.44
CA ILE A 74 0.80 -20.91 17.22
C ILE A 74 2.16 -21.56 16.97
N MET A 75 3.25 -20.81 17.19
CA MET A 75 4.61 -21.36 17.08
C MET A 75 4.89 -22.38 18.18
N GLY A 76 4.45 -22.13 19.41
CA GLY A 76 4.59 -23.06 20.53
C GLY A 76 3.78 -24.34 20.34
N ASP A 77 2.58 -24.26 19.78
CA ASP A 77 1.74 -25.42 19.45
C ASP A 77 2.32 -26.21 18.27
N LEU A 78 2.88 -25.54 17.27
CA LEU A 78 3.55 -26.20 16.15
C LEU A 78 4.84 -26.89 16.60
N VAL A 79 5.68 -26.19 17.36
CA VAL A 79 6.91 -26.74 17.94
C VAL A 79 6.56 -27.82 18.96
N GLY A 80 5.50 -27.67 19.73
CA GLY A 80 5.00 -28.69 20.66
C GLY A 80 4.49 -29.93 19.93
N ALA A 81 3.75 -29.78 18.84
CA ALA A 81 3.34 -30.89 18.00
C ALA A 81 4.53 -31.61 17.36
N VAL A 82 5.59 -30.88 17.00
CA VAL A 82 6.85 -31.44 16.49
C VAL A 82 7.71 -32.05 17.60
N ALA A 83 7.73 -31.49 18.80
CA ALA A 83 8.55 -31.94 19.93
C ALA A 83 7.92 -33.12 20.68
N VAL A 84 6.59 -33.20 20.74
CA VAL A 84 5.88 -34.45 21.07
C VAL A 84 6.19 -35.50 20.00
N ASN A 85 6.41 -35.06 18.77
CA ASN A 85 7.00 -35.87 17.69
C ASN A 85 8.55 -35.94 17.72
N ASP A 86 9.28 -35.38 18.67
CA ASP A 86 10.69 -35.77 18.87
C ASP A 86 10.77 -37.08 19.69
N CYS A 87 9.62 -37.53 20.22
CA CYS A 87 9.30 -38.95 20.45
C CYS A 87 8.70 -39.63 19.20
N VAL A 88 9.00 -39.16 17.97
CA VAL A 88 8.74 -39.90 16.73
C VAL A 88 9.57 -41.17 16.80
N ARG A 89 8.92 -42.21 17.32
CA ARG A 89 9.16 -43.55 16.84
C ARG A 89 9.06 -43.46 15.32
N PRO A 90 10.04 -43.96 14.55
CA PRO A 90 10.07 -43.84 13.09
C PRO A 90 8.77 -44.27 12.40
N SER A 91 7.93 -45.05 13.08
CA SER A 91 6.55 -45.37 12.71
C SER A 91 5.62 -44.17 12.47
N THR A 92 5.67 -43.09 13.27
CA THR A 92 4.70 -41.97 13.11
C THR A 92 5.06 -41.06 11.94
N LEU A 93 6.35 -40.83 11.67
CA LEU A 93 6.80 -40.14 10.46
C LEU A 93 6.36 -40.90 9.20
N LEU A 94 6.51 -42.23 9.20
CA LEU A 94 6.02 -43.07 8.10
C LEU A 94 4.51 -42.92 7.92
N THR A 95 3.71 -42.88 8.99
CA THR A 95 2.24 -42.70 8.85
C THR A 95 1.87 -41.35 8.24
N VAL A 96 2.56 -40.27 8.58
CA VAL A 96 2.30 -38.93 8.02
C VAL A 96 2.70 -38.87 6.55
N VAL A 97 3.87 -39.43 6.19
CA VAL A 97 4.32 -39.50 4.79
C VAL A 97 3.38 -40.38 3.95
N VAL A 98 2.93 -41.52 4.47
CA VAL A 98 1.94 -42.39 3.80
C VAL A 98 0.60 -41.68 3.63
N ALA A 99 0.13 -40.93 4.64
CA ALA A 99 -1.11 -40.18 4.53
C ALA A 99 -1.02 -39.07 3.47
N ILE A 100 0.08 -38.31 3.45
CA ILE A 100 0.30 -37.25 2.46
C ILE A 100 0.41 -37.82 1.04
N THR A 101 1.12 -38.93 0.86
CA THR A 101 1.23 -39.60 -0.45
C THR A 101 -0.11 -40.20 -0.89
N ALA A 102 -0.87 -40.81 0.00
CA ALA A 102 -2.21 -41.33 -0.29
C ALA A 102 -3.19 -40.21 -0.69
N ILE A 103 -3.19 -39.09 0.04
CA ILE A 103 -4.00 -37.91 -0.31
C ILE A 103 -3.58 -37.35 -1.68
N SER A 104 -2.27 -37.28 -1.96
CA SER A 104 -1.77 -36.83 -3.27
C SER A 104 -2.23 -37.74 -4.41
N ILE A 105 -2.18 -39.07 -4.22
CA ILE A 105 -2.66 -40.06 -5.20
C ILE A 105 -4.19 -39.95 -5.39
N ILE A 106 -4.95 -39.74 -4.32
CA ILE A 106 -6.40 -39.55 -4.38
C ILE A 106 -6.73 -38.26 -5.14
N THR A 107 -6.00 -37.19 -4.91
CA THR A 107 -6.17 -35.92 -5.65
C THR A 107 -5.85 -36.09 -7.13
N ILE A 108 -4.76 -36.78 -7.48
CA ILE A 108 -4.38 -37.05 -8.87
C ILE A 108 -5.39 -37.95 -9.58
N SER A 109 -5.89 -38.99 -8.91
CA SER A 109 -6.91 -39.90 -9.47
C SER A 109 -8.29 -39.24 -9.58
N ARG A 110 -8.60 -38.25 -8.74
CA ARG A 110 -9.84 -37.47 -8.81
C ARG A 110 -9.79 -36.27 -9.73
N THR A 111 -8.62 -35.83 -10.20
CA THR A 111 -8.56 -34.92 -11.33
C THR A 111 -8.77 -35.74 -12.61
N PRO A 112 -9.96 -35.73 -13.24
CA PRO A 112 -10.09 -36.27 -14.58
C PRO A 112 -9.15 -35.45 -15.44
N VAL A 113 -8.02 -36.04 -15.82
CA VAL A 113 -7.20 -35.54 -16.92
C VAL A 113 -8.15 -35.47 -18.09
N HIS A 114 -8.65 -34.26 -18.36
CA HIS A 114 -9.48 -33.95 -19.51
C HIS A 114 -8.57 -34.21 -20.70
N HIS A 115 -8.58 -35.45 -21.17
CA HIS A 115 -7.90 -35.83 -22.38
C HIS A 115 -8.60 -35.05 -23.48
N ARG A 116 -7.94 -33.97 -23.88
CA ARG A 116 -8.15 -33.30 -25.15
C ARG A 116 -8.10 -34.38 -26.21
N ARG A 117 -9.25 -34.71 -26.79
CA ARG A 117 -9.52 -34.78 -28.23
C ARG A 117 -11.00 -35.03 -28.44
#